data_AF-X1JRZ4-F1
#
_entry.id   AF-X1JRZ4-F1
#
_cell.length_a   1.000
_cell.length_b   1.000
_cell.length_c   1.000
_cell.angle_alpha   90.00
_cell.angle_beta   90.00
_cell.angle_gamma   90.00
#
_symmetry.space_group_name_H-M   'P 1'
#
loop_
_entity.id
_entity.type
_entity.pdbx_description
1 polymer ?
#
loop_
_entity_poly.entity_id
_entity_poly.type
_entity_poly.pdbx_seq_one_letter_code
_entity_poly.pdbx_strand_id
1 'polypeptide(L)'
;ATQIGSALGPRTEIYCGMDYSVEQKLEWIRDKNIEIAFKLKQVERKLKATSEEKEKLIDIQEKLRQAIHKLNEATSSLLFKLDRNDESDVIVKGSIFPGAYIEICHLSYVV
;
A
#
# COMPACT_ATOMS: atom_id res chain seq x y z
N ALA A 1 3.01 12.26 -33.88
CA ALA A 1 3.63 12.68 -32.60
C ALA A 1 2.63 12.40 -31.50
N THR A 2 2.98 11.58 -30.51
CA THR A 2 2.05 11.18 -29.44
C THR A 2 2.32 12.09 -28.24
N GLN A 3 1.33 12.93 -27.91
CA GLN A 3 1.36 13.84 -26.75
C GLN A 3 0.85 13.12 -25.50
N ILE A 4 1.27 13.56 -24.32
CA ILE A 4 0.76 13.05 -23.04
C ILE A 4 -0.32 14.01 -22.53
N GLY A 5 -1.55 13.50 -22.40
CA GLY A 5 -2.71 14.26 -21.97
C GLY A 5 -3.41 15.06 -23.07
N SER A 6 -4.50 15.73 -22.69
CA SER A 6 -5.26 16.65 -23.53
C SER A 6 -6.04 17.65 -22.69
N ALA A 7 -6.43 18.80 -23.26
CA ALA A 7 -7.07 19.89 -22.54
C ALA A 7 -8.46 19.56 -21.95
N LEU A 8 -9.19 18.63 -22.57
CA LEU A 8 -10.57 18.26 -22.19
C LEU A 8 -10.70 16.79 -21.79
N GLY A 9 -9.59 16.05 -21.78
CA GLY A 9 -9.58 14.62 -21.48
C GLY A 9 -9.43 14.33 -19.99
N PRO A 10 -9.62 13.06 -19.60
CA PRO A 10 -9.32 12.62 -18.24
C PRO A 10 -7.82 12.81 -17.94
N ARG A 11 -7.52 13.01 -16.65
CA ARG A 11 -6.14 13.14 -16.18
C ARG A 11 -5.32 11.94 -16.62
N THR A 12 -4.16 12.20 -17.23
CA THR A 12 -3.23 11.15 -17.61
C THR A 12 -2.24 10.93 -16.48
N GLU A 13 -2.13 9.69 -16.03
CA GLU A 13 -1.21 9.27 -14.98
C GLU A 13 -0.28 8.18 -15.53
N ILE A 14 1.02 8.36 -15.34
CA ILE A 14 2.07 7.43 -15.78
C ILE A 14 2.85 7.02 -14.55
N TYR A 15 2.94 5.71 -14.31
CA TYR A 15 3.74 5.13 -13.23
C TYR A 15 4.85 4.29 -13.87
N CYS A 16 6.10 4.63 -13.58
CA CYS A 16 7.29 4.01 -14.16
C CYS A 16 8.24 3.57 -13.04
N GLY A 17 8.91 2.43 -13.20
CA GLY A 17 9.92 1.96 -12.24
C GLY A 17 9.39 1.29 -10.97
N MET A 18 8.07 1.23 -10.76
CA MET A 18 7.43 0.49 -9.67
C MET A 18 6.71 -0.76 -10.18
N ASP A 19 6.83 -1.86 -9.43
CA ASP A 19 5.94 -3.01 -9.62
C ASP A 19 4.58 -2.71 -8.99
N TYR A 20 3.65 -2.26 -9.84
CA TYR A 20 2.27 -1.95 -9.45
C TYR A 20 1.56 -3.10 -8.71
N SER A 21 1.90 -4.36 -9.03
CA SER A 21 1.30 -5.52 -8.35
C SER A 21 1.85 -5.69 -6.93
N VAL A 22 3.09 -5.26 -6.67
CA VAL A 22 3.69 -5.23 -5.34
C VAL A 22 3.10 -4.07 -4.53
N GLU A 23 2.93 -2.91 -5.15
CA GLU A 23 2.30 -1.73 -4.54
C GLU A 23 0.87 -2.03 -4.06
N GLN A 24 0.01 -2.56 -4.95
CA GLN A 24 -1.36 -2.93 -4.55
C GLN A 24 -1.39 -3.97 -3.42
N LYS A 25 -0.43 -4.90 -3.40
CA LYS A 25 -0.32 -5.88 -2.30
C LYS A 25 0.07 -5.21 -0.98
N LEU A 26 0.97 -4.23 -1.01
CA LEU A 26 1.34 -3.45 0.18
C LEU A 26 0.16 -2.65 0.71
N GLU A 27 -0.63 -2.01 -0.15
CA GLU A 27 -1.87 -1.34 0.23
C GLU A 27 -2.87 -2.32 0.86
N TRP A 28 -3.09 -3.47 0.23
CA TRP A 28 -3.98 -4.50 0.78
C TRP A 28 -3.52 -5.00 2.15
N ILE A 29 -2.21 -5.22 2.34
CA ILE A 29 -1.65 -5.63 3.65
C ILE A 29 -1.89 -4.54 4.69
N ARG A 30 -1.71 -3.26 4.34
CA ARG A 30 -1.96 -2.12 5.23
C ARG A 30 -3.42 -2.11 5.70
N ASP A 31 -4.37 -2.24 4.78
CA ASP A 31 -5.79 -2.25 5.11
C ASP A 31 -6.16 -3.42 6.03
N LYS A 32 -5.61 -4.61 5.76
CA LYS A 32 -5.80 -5.79 6.61
C LYS A 32 -5.20 -5.61 8.00
N ASN A 33 -4.03 -4.99 8.11
CA ASN A 33 -3.42 -4.67 9.41
C ASN A 33 -4.28 -3.71 10.23
N ILE A 34 -4.88 -2.69 9.61
CA ILE A 34 -5.81 -1.77 10.29
C ILE A 34 -7.04 -2.52 10.82
N GLU A 35 -7.63 -3.39 10.00
CA GLU A 35 -8.79 -4.20 10.37
C GLU A 35 -8.48 -5.11 11.58
N ILE A 36 -7.34 -5.79 11.55
CA ILE A 36 -6.90 -6.72 12.61
C ILE A 36 -6.55 -5.95 13.89
N ALA A 37 -5.87 -4.80 13.78
CA ALA A 37 -5.55 -3.95 14.93
C ALA A 37 -6.81 -3.42 15.62
N PHE A 38 -7.85 -3.07 14.85
CA PHE A 38 -9.13 -2.67 15.41
C PHE A 38 -9.79 -3.81 16.20
N LYS A 39 -9.82 -5.03 15.64
CA LYS A 39 -10.32 -6.23 16.33
C LYS A 39 -9.52 -6.52 17.60
N LEU A 40 -8.19 -6.40 17.55
CA LEU A 40 -7.32 -6.59 18.70
C LEU A 40 -7.68 -5.63 19.84
N LYS A 41 -7.88 -4.34 19.51
CA LYS A 41 -8.29 -3.32 20.49
C LYS A 41 -9.66 -3.62 21.11
N GLN A 42 -10.59 -4.20 20.36
CA GLN A 42 -11.88 -4.65 20.90
C GLN A 42 -11.72 -5.83 21.86
N VAL A 43 -10.89 -6.82 21.51
CA VAL A 43 -10.59 -7.99 22.36
C VAL A 43 -9.91 -7.55 23.66
N GLU A 44 -8.94 -6.62 23.59
CA GLU A 44 -8.26 -6.07 24.76
C GLU A 44 -9.20 -5.32 25.71
N ARG A 45 -10.19 -4.60 25.17
CA ARG A 45 -11.24 -3.96 25.97
C ARG A 45 -12.12 -4.98 26.68
N LYS A 46 -12.51 -6.06 25.99
CA LYS A 46 -13.32 -7.15 26.57
C LYS A 46 -12.56 -7.92 27.66
N LEU A 47 -11.26 -8.13 27.48
CA LEU A 47 -10.39 -8.75 28.49
C LEU A 47 -10.29 -7.93 29.79
N LYS A 48 -10.29 -6.59 29.69
CA LYS A 48 -10.24 -5.69 30.85
C LYS A 48 -11.57 -5.58 31.59
N ALA A 49 -12.70 -5.84 30.95
CA ALA A 49 -14.03 -5.69 31.53
C ALA A 49 -14.49 -6.86 32.42
N THR A 50 -13.63 -7.88 32.64
CA THR A 50 -13.94 -9.15 33.31
C THR A 50 -14.94 -9.97 32.51
N SER A 51 -14.44 -10.99 31.81
CA SER A 51 -15.25 -11.84 30.93
C SER A 51 -15.03 -13.31 31.32
N GLU A 52 -16.13 -14.07 31.45
CA GLU A 52 -16.13 -15.51 31.72
C GLU A 52 -15.39 -16.31 30.62
N GLU A 53 -15.11 -15.70 29.46
CA GLU A 53 -14.42 -16.30 28.32
C GLU A 53 -12.95 -15.86 28.18
N LYS A 54 -12.29 -15.53 29.29
CA LYS A 54 -10.93 -14.96 29.31
C LYS A 54 -9.91 -15.79 28.50
N GLU A 55 -9.92 -17.12 28.62
CA GLU A 55 -9.02 -18.00 27.86
C GLU A 55 -9.25 -17.91 26.35
N LYS A 56 -10.52 -17.94 25.90
CA LYS A 56 -10.84 -17.81 24.47
C LYS A 56 -10.41 -16.44 23.92
N LEU A 57 -10.57 -15.39 24.71
CA LEU A 57 -10.16 -14.04 24.33
C LEU A 57 -8.63 -13.90 24.25
N ILE A 58 -7.88 -14.57 25.13
CA ILE A 58 -6.41 -14.64 25.06
C ILE A 58 -5.96 -15.37 23.79
N ASP A 59 -6.55 -16.53 23.49
CA ASP A 59 -6.22 -17.28 22.26
C ASP A 59 -6.52 -16.46 20.99
N ILE A 60 -7.66 -15.76 20.96
CA ILE A 60 -7.99 -14.84 19.85
C ILE A 60 -6.99 -13.67 19.79
N GLN A 61 -6.61 -13.09 20.92
CA GLN A 61 -5.63 -12.00 20.98
C GLN A 61 -4.28 -12.44 20.39
N GLU A 62 -3.84 -13.64 20.74
CA GLU A 62 -2.56 -14.19 20.29
C GLU A 62 -2.59 -14.50 18.79
N LYS A 63 -3.67 -15.09 18.27
CA LYS A 63 -3.87 -15.29 16.82
C LYS A 63 -3.87 -13.98 16.04
N LEU A 64 -4.53 -12.93 16.56
CA LEU A 64 -4.53 -11.62 15.91
C LEU A 64 -3.13 -10.99 15.91
N ARG A 65 -2.35 -11.14 16.99
CA ARG A 65 -0.96 -10.67 17.06
C ARG A 65 -0.05 -11.42 16.08
N GLN A 66 -0.20 -12.74 15.98
CA GLN A 66 0.53 -13.55 15.00
C GLN A 66 0.16 -13.17 13.57
N ALA A 67 -1.10 -12.86 13.29
CA ALA A 67 -1.54 -12.41 11.97
C ALA A 67 -0.88 -11.07 11.58
N ILE A 68 -0.85 -10.09 12.50
CA ILE A 68 -0.14 -8.81 12.27
C ILE A 68 1.35 -9.06 12.02
N HIS A 69 1.98 -9.94 12.80
CA HIS A 69 3.40 -10.24 12.63
C HIS A 69 3.71 -10.82 11.24
N LYS A 70 2.94 -11.82 10.80
CA LYS A 70 3.07 -12.41 9.45
C LYS A 70 2.86 -11.38 8.34
N LEU A 71 1.89 -10.48 8.50
CA LEU A 71 1.64 -9.40 7.53
C LEU A 71 2.82 -8.43 7.46
N ASN A 72 3.44 -8.10 8.60
CA ASN A 72 4.62 -7.23 8.64
C ASN A 72 5.87 -7.88 8.01
N GLU A 73 6.06 -9.19 8.19
CA GLU A 73 7.11 -9.93 7.49
C GLU A 73 6.89 -9.94 5.97
N ALA A 74 5.64 -10.16 5.54
CA ALA A 74 5.28 -10.10 4.12
C ALA A 74 5.55 -8.70 3.52
N THR A 75 5.15 -7.63 4.21
CA THR A 75 5.46 -6.24 3.83
C THR A 75 6.95 -6.02 3.65
N SER A 76 7.77 -6.46 4.61
CA SER A 76 9.23 -6.29 4.53
C SER A 76 9.81 -6.96 3.29
N SER A 77 9.34 -8.18 2.96
CA SER A 77 9.79 -8.90 1.75
C SER A 77 9.34 -8.26 0.43
N LEU A 78 8.20 -7.56 0.44
CA LEU A 78 7.63 -6.89 -0.73
C LEU A 78 8.29 -5.53 -0.97
N LEU A 79 8.69 -4.81 0.09
CA LEU A 79 9.42 -3.54 -0.04
C LEU A 79 10.70 -3.71 -0.85
N PHE A 80 11.47 -4.78 -0.62
CA PHE A 80 12.67 -5.09 -1.42
C PHE A 80 12.37 -5.40 -2.89
N LYS A 81 11.13 -5.70 -3.25
CA LYS A 81 10.71 -5.99 -4.62
C LYS A 81 10.07 -4.78 -5.30
N LEU A 82 9.74 -3.73 -4.54
CA LEU A 82 9.12 -2.51 -5.06
C LEU A 82 10.15 -1.67 -5.81
N ASP A 83 11.35 -1.51 -5.25
CA ASP A 83 12.48 -0.77 -5.85
C ASP A 83 13.30 -1.63 -6.81
N ARG A 84 12.67 -2.08 -7.89
CA ARG A 84 13.30 -3.07 -8.79
C ARG A 84 14.10 -2.44 -9.94
N ASN A 85 13.95 -1.15 -10.22
CA ASN A 85 14.66 -0.50 -11.33
C ASN A 85 15.01 0.98 -11.02
N ASP A 86 16.18 1.19 -10.42
CA ASP A 86 16.81 2.51 -10.23
C ASP A 86 17.21 3.22 -11.55
N GLU A 87 17.07 2.56 -12.70
CA GLU A 87 17.41 3.08 -14.05
C GLU A 87 16.17 3.33 -14.92
N SER A 88 15.03 3.68 -14.31
CA SER A 88 13.78 3.91 -15.04
C SER A 88 13.69 5.33 -15.58
N ASP A 89 13.66 5.50 -16.90
CA ASP A 89 13.54 6.81 -17.56
C ASP A 89 12.19 6.98 -18.29
N VAL A 90 11.61 8.18 -18.20
CA VAL A 90 10.46 8.60 -19.02
C VAL A 90 10.91 9.72 -19.98
N ILE A 91 11.05 9.39 -21.26
CA ILE A 91 11.47 10.35 -22.29
C ILE A 91 10.26 10.79 -23.13
N VAL A 92 9.89 12.07 -23.02
CA VAL A 92 8.79 12.65 -23.78
C VAL A 92 9.35 13.47 -24.94
N LYS A 93 9.07 13.05 -26.19
CA LYS A 93 9.51 13.75 -27.41
C LYS A 93 8.50 14.79 -27.93
N GLY A 94 7.33 14.90 -27.29
CA GLY A 94 6.25 15.83 -27.64
C GLY A 94 5.91 16.75 -26.47
N SER A 95 4.70 17.32 -26.47
CA SER A 95 4.20 18.13 -25.36
C SER A 95 3.56 17.26 -24.27
N ILE A 96 3.71 17.71 -23.02
CA ILE A 96 2.96 17.23 -21.86
C ILE A 96 1.90 18.30 -21.55
N PHE A 97 0.64 17.91 -21.48
CA PHE A 97 -0.43 18.83 -21.09
C PHE A 97 -0.40 19.10 -19.57
N PRO A 98 -0.66 20.34 -19.13
CA PRO A 98 -0.78 20.66 -17.71
C PRO A 98 -1.84 19.80 -17.01
N GLY A 99 -1.52 19.32 -15.81
CA GLY A 99 -2.32 18.40 -15.01
C GLY A 99 -1.90 16.92 -15.13
N ALA A 100 -1.01 16.59 -16.07
CA ALA A 100 -0.46 15.24 -16.17
C ALA A 100 0.36 14.87 -14.91
N TYR A 101 0.19 13.63 -14.48
CA TYR A 101 0.94 13.06 -13.35
C TYR A 101 1.91 12.01 -13.87
N ILE A 102 3.18 12.13 -13.51
CA ILE A 102 4.21 11.16 -13.85
C ILE A 102 4.92 10.79 -12.56
N GLU A 103 4.89 9.52 -12.20
CA GLU A 103 5.60 8.95 -11.07
C GLU A 103 6.69 8.02 -11.60
N ILE A 104 7.92 8.26 -11.17
CA ILE A 104 9.10 7.45 -11.51
C ILE A 104 9.71 6.99 -10.19
N CYS A 105 9.55 5.70 -9.87
CA CYS A 105 9.88 5.18 -8.54
C CYS A 105 9.20 6.05 -7.45
N HIS A 106 9.94 6.55 -6.45
CA HIS A 106 9.40 7.41 -5.38
C HIS A 106 9.29 8.90 -5.76
N LEU A 107 9.49 9.26 -7.02
CA LEU A 107 9.52 10.65 -7.48
C LEU A 107 8.26 11.01 -8.26
N SER A 108 7.47 11.92 -7.72
CA SER A 108 6.27 12.45 -8.36
C SER A 108 6.54 13.76 -9.10
N TYR A 109 6.06 13.83 -10.34
CA TYR A 109 6.11 15.01 -11.19
C TYR A 109 4.70 15.39 -11.62
N VAL A 110 4.30 16.62 -11.28
CA VAL A 110 3.07 17.25 -11.80
C VAL A 110 3.50 18.35 -12.76
N VAL A 111 3.05 18.23 -14.01
CA VAL A 111 3.34 19.20 -15.08
C VAL A 111 2.18 20.19 -15.22
#